data_AF-A0A956D186-F1
#
_entry.id   AF-A0A956D186-F1
#
_cell.length_a   1.000
_cell.length_b   1.000
_cell.length_c   1.000
_cell.angle_alpha   90.00
_cell.angle_beta   90.00
_cell.angle_gamma   90.00
#
_symmetry.space_group_name_H-M   'P 1'
#
loop_
_entity.id
_entity.type
_entity.pdbx_description
1 polymer ?
#
loop_
_entity_poly.entity_id
_entity_poly.type
_entity_poly.pdbx_seq_one_letter_code
_entity_poly.pdbx_strand_id
1 'polypeptide(L)'
;MSSGMLDTGEDLDDETEALLQRYGFDGPTFARLRERLRAGSAGPESNRIRGDVTPPDPGDVRDLPALETERRDRLAALGTEAIRAGKVGIVTLAGGMATRFGGVVKAGVEALDGHSFLELKLLDVQRLAERLQARIPAYLMTSFATDAEVSRLAAQLTTERVPVKTFPQYVSLRLTPEGDLFRTDDHRVSCYAPGHGDLPYALRRAGALAQFRNSGGELLYMSNVDNLGATLDPAVIGFHLDAGQAVTAEVVDKLPGDKGGAPARVDGDLQIVEAFRFPEHFDQDDISVFNTNSFVLDAAELDTDFPLTWFAVNKQVDGHDAVQFERLIGQITAFLPTAFLRVERSGADGRFQPAKDPEELEARRPEIRELLRARGVL
;
A
#
# COMPACT_ATOMS: atom_id res chain seq x y z
N MET A 1 16.34 32.59 -10.92
CA MET A 1 15.26 31.71 -10.43
C MET A 1 15.74 31.21 -9.09
N SER A 2 15.11 31.65 -8.01
CA SER A 2 15.59 31.39 -6.65
C SER A 2 15.63 29.88 -6.42
N SER A 3 16.80 29.33 -6.10
CA SER A 3 16.90 28.08 -5.36
C SER A 3 16.00 28.26 -4.13
N GLY A 4 14.88 27.54 -4.08
CA GLY A 4 14.10 27.48 -2.86
C GLY A 4 14.95 26.70 -1.89
N MET A 5 15.56 27.39 -0.92
CA MET A 5 16.16 26.73 0.25
C MET A 5 15.16 25.66 0.70
N LEU A 6 15.58 24.40 0.66
CA LEU A 6 14.84 23.34 1.31
C LEU A 6 14.75 23.77 2.78
N ASP A 7 13.54 24.07 3.25
CA ASP A 7 13.30 24.66 4.57
C ASP A 7 13.52 23.61 5.68
N THR A 8 14.78 23.18 5.80
CA THR A 8 15.27 22.23 6.81
C THR A 8 15.85 22.96 8.01
N GLY A 9 16.26 24.22 7.82
CA GLY A 9 16.93 25.05 8.84
C GLY A 9 18.40 24.69 9.08
N GLU A 10 18.99 23.78 8.28
CA GLU A 10 20.35 23.25 8.44
C GLU A 10 20.99 22.95 7.08
N ASP A 11 22.32 23.05 6.97
CA ASP A 11 23.07 22.75 5.74
C ASP A 11 23.01 21.25 5.41
N LEU A 12 22.61 20.96 4.17
CA LEU A 12 22.59 19.63 3.57
C LEU A 12 23.73 19.49 2.56
N ASP A 13 24.21 18.26 2.35
CA ASP A 13 25.11 17.98 1.23
C ASP A 13 24.35 17.99 -0.11
N ASP A 14 25.07 18.29 -1.21
CA ASP A 14 24.51 18.39 -2.56
C ASP A 14 23.76 17.13 -3.00
N GLU A 15 24.21 15.94 -2.55
CA GLU A 15 23.59 14.66 -2.89
C GLU A 15 22.20 14.55 -2.25
N THR A 16 22.09 14.92 -0.98
CA THR A 16 20.83 14.97 -0.23
C THR A 16 19.88 15.99 -0.83
N GLU A 17 20.34 17.20 -1.15
CA GLU A 17 19.49 18.22 -1.79
C GLU A 17 18.92 17.73 -3.13
N ALA A 18 19.76 17.13 -3.98
CA ALA A 18 19.34 16.58 -5.26
C ALA A 18 18.32 15.45 -5.08
N LEU A 19 18.50 14.59 -4.08
CA LEU A 19 17.55 13.52 -3.75
C LEU A 19 16.20 14.09 -3.30
N LEU A 20 16.21 15.05 -2.37
CA LEU A 20 15.00 15.71 -1.87
C LEU A 20 14.23 16.42 -2.99
N GLN A 21 14.93 17.10 -3.89
CA GLN A 21 14.31 17.75 -5.05
C GLN A 21 13.70 16.72 -6.02
N ARG A 22 14.45 15.65 -6.34
CA ARG A 22 14.00 14.61 -7.26
C ARG A 22 12.76 13.89 -6.75
N TYR A 23 12.80 13.45 -5.49
CA TYR A 23 11.74 12.61 -4.92
C TYR A 23 10.62 13.42 -4.25
N GLY A 24 10.73 14.74 -4.19
CA GLY A 24 9.68 15.61 -3.69
C GLY A 24 9.69 15.65 -2.18
N PHE A 25 10.45 16.58 -1.63
CA PHE A 25 10.42 16.93 -0.22
C PHE A 25 9.42 18.06 0.04
N ASP A 26 8.55 17.90 1.04
CA ASP A 26 7.63 18.93 1.50
C ASP A 26 8.20 19.62 2.75
N GLY A 27 8.99 20.68 2.53
CA GLY A 27 9.63 21.48 3.57
C GLY A 27 8.64 22.07 4.59
N PRO A 28 7.57 22.77 4.16
CA PRO A 28 6.56 23.30 5.08
C PRO A 28 5.89 22.23 5.97
N THR A 29 5.59 21.05 5.43
CA THR A 29 5.08 19.93 6.25
C THR A 29 6.16 19.41 7.20
N PHE A 30 7.39 19.21 6.72
CA PHE A 30 8.49 18.78 7.57
C PHE A 30 8.72 19.74 8.76
N ALA A 31 8.81 21.04 8.52
CA ALA A 31 9.00 22.05 9.56
C ALA A 31 7.89 22.01 10.62
N ARG A 32 6.62 21.91 10.20
CA ARG A 32 5.47 21.78 11.10
C ARG A 32 5.53 20.50 11.94
N LEU A 33 5.94 19.37 11.36
CA LEU A 33 6.05 18.10 12.09
C LEU A 33 7.22 18.12 13.09
N ARG A 34 8.34 18.74 12.70
CA ARG A 34 9.51 18.99 13.57
C ARG A 34 9.13 19.85 14.78
N GLU A 35 8.39 20.93 14.57
CA GLU A 35 7.88 21.78 15.66
C GLU A 35 6.96 21.00 16.61
N ARG A 36 6.03 20.22 16.06
CA ARG A 36 5.15 19.37 16.87
C ARG A 36 5.91 18.36 17.72
N LEU A 37 6.97 17.76 17.18
CA LEU A 37 7.85 16.84 17.91
C LEU A 37 8.56 17.55 19.06
N ARG A 38 9.20 18.70 18.78
CA ARG A 38 9.88 19.53 19.79
C ARG A 38 8.95 19.99 20.91
N ALA A 39 7.69 20.27 20.59
CA ALA A 39 6.67 20.63 21.56
C ALA A 39 6.10 19.44 22.37
N GLY A 40 6.54 18.20 22.11
CA GLY A 40 6.00 16.99 22.74
C GLY A 40 4.56 16.65 22.31
N SER A 41 4.07 17.27 21.24
CA SER A 41 2.71 17.08 20.70
C SER A 41 2.64 16.05 19.57
N ALA A 42 3.78 15.45 19.22
CA ALA A 42 3.91 14.34 18.30
C ALA A 42 4.82 13.26 18.89
N GLY A 43 4.37 12.02 18.82
CA GLY A 43 5.06 10.83 19.33
C GLY A 43 4.16 9.59 19.23
N PRO A 44 4.68 8.38 19.51
CA PRO A 44 3.90 7.14 19.40
C PRO A 44 2.57 7.17 20.16
N GLU A 45 2.55 7.71 21.38
CA GLU A 45 1.32 7.82 22.18
C GLU A 45 0.28 8.79 21.58
N SER A 46 0.73 9.79 20.81
CA SER A 46 -0.17 10.72 20.13
C SER A 46 -0.87 10.09 18.91
N ASN A 47 -0.43 8.91 18.47
CA ASN A 47 -1.05 8.20 17.35
C ASN A 47 -2.34 7.48 17.75
N ARG A 48 -2.56 7.24 19.05
CA ARG A 48 -3.74 6.56 19.56
C ARG A 48 -4.98 7.39 19.37
N ILE A 49 -6.07 6.73 19.00
CA ILE A 49 -7.40 7.33 18.93
C ILE A 49 -7.84 7.67 20.35
N ARG A 50 -8.40 8.88 20.51
CA ARG A 50 -8.96 9.37 21.78
C ARG A 50 -10.49 9.26 21.85
N GLY A 51 -11.13 9.09 20.70
CA GLY A 51 -12.57 8.88 20.58
C GLY A 51 -12.99 7.47 20.95
N ASP A 52 -14.28 7.20 20.79
CA ASP A 52 -14.84 5.87 21.02
C ASP A 52 -14.41 4.92 19.91
N VAL A 53 -14.02 3.70 20.28
CA VAL A 53 -13.64 2.66 19.32
C VAL A 53 -14.40 1.39 19.64
N THR A 54 -15.18 0.92 18.66
CA THR A 54 -15.95 -0.32 18.76
C THR A 54 -15.60 -1.26 17.60
N PRO A 55 -15.78 -2.58 17.77
CA PRO A 55 -15.67 -3.50 16.64
C PRO A 55 -16.72 -3.17 15.55
N PRO A 56 -16.53 -3.68 14.31
CA PRO A 56 -17.53 -3.59 13.26
C PRO A 56 -18.88 -4.20 13.68
N ASP A 57 -19.97 -3.65 13.18
CA ASP A 57 -21.30 -4.19 13.41
C ASP A 57 -21.58 -5.42 12.53
N PRO A 58 -22.56 -6.27 12.91
CA PRO A 58 -23.04 -7.32 12.03
C PRO A 58 -23.48 -6.77 10.66
N GLY A 59 -22.83 -7.23 9.59
CA GLY A 59 -23.12 -6.82 8.21
C GLY A 59 -22.22 -5.73 7.63
N ASP A 60 -21.35 -5.11 8.44
CA ASP A 60 -20.34 -4.16 7.97
C ASP A 60 -19.32 -4.84 7.05
N VAL A 61 -18.97 -6.10 7.35
CA VAL A 61 -18.11 -6.94 6.53
C VAL A 61 -18.97 -7.90 5.71
N ARG A 62 -18.75 -7.92 4.40
CA ARG A 62 -19.47 -8.76 3.44
C ARG A 62 -18.55 -9.81 2.86
N ASP A 63 -19.04 -11.03 2.71
CA ASP A 63 -18.25 -12.12 2.15
C ASP A 63 -18.18 -12.05 0.64
N LEU A 64 -16.99 -12.29 0.09
CA LEU A 64 -16.85 -12.67 -1.31
C LEU A 64 -17.59 -14.00 -1.51
N PRO A 65 -18.58 -14.07 -2.42
CA PRO A 65 -19.32 -15.31 -2.61
C PRO A 65 -18.38 -16.46 -2.97
N ALA A 66 -18.65 -17.63 -2.41
CA ALA A 66 -17.87 -18.84 -2.69
C ALA A 66 -17.81 -19.13 -4.19
N LEU A 67 -16.74 -19.79 -4.60
CA LEU A 67 -16.60 -20.30 -5.96
C LEU A 67 -17.81 -21.17 -6.35
N GLU A 68 -18.07 -21.24 -7.66
CA GLU A 68 -19.16 -22.06 -8.24
C GLU A 68 -20.57 -21.67 -7.77
N THR A 69 -20.74 -20.44 -7.25
CA THR A 69 -22.04 -19.87 -6.96
C THR A 69 -22.47 -18.89 -8.05
N GLU A 70 -23.78 -18.83 -8.36
CA GLU A 70 -24.31 -17.86 -9.33
C GLU A 70 -23.95 -16.42 -8.97
N ARG A 71 -23.87 -16.11 -7.67
CA ARG A 71 -23.49 -14.77 -7.21
C ARG A 71 -22.03 -14.46 -7.54
N ARG A 72 -21.09 -15.39 -7.31
CA ARG A 72 -19.68 -15.22 -7.69
C ARG A 72 -19.55 -15.04 -9.20
N ASP A 73 -20.27 -15.83 -9.99
CA ASP A 73 -20.25 -15.75 -11.45
C ASP A 73 -20.77 -14.41 -11.98
N ARG A 74 -21.86 -13.88 -11.42
CA ARG A 74 -22.41 -12.57 -11.79
C ARG A 74 -21.41 -11.44 -11.49
N LEU A 75 -20.79 -11.46 -10.31
CA LEU A 75 -19.76 -10.47 -9.97
C LEU A 75 -18.55 -10.60 -10.90
N ALA A 76 -18.07 -11.82 -11.14
CA ALA A 76 -16.96 -12.07 -12.06
C ALA A 76 -17.25 -11.57 -13.49
N ALA A 77 -18.49 -11.73 -13.96
CA ALA A 77 -18.92 -11.22 -15.25
C ALA A 77 -18.87 -9.68 -15.30
N LEU A 78 -19.40 -9.01 -14.27
CA LEU A 78 -19.41 -7.54 -14.17
C LEU A 78 -17.98 -6.97 -14.16
N GLY A 79 -17.08 -7.54 -13.35
CA GLY A 79 -15.69 -7.10 -13.35
C GLY A 79 -14.94 -7.45 -14.62
N THR A 80 -15.24 -8.59 -15.25
CA THR A 80 -14.68 -8.96 -16.56
C THR A 80 -15.05 -7.94 -17.63
N GLU A 81 -16.30 -7.47 -17.64
CA GLU A 81 -16.77 -6.43 -18.55
C GLU A 81 -15.99 -5.13 -18.33
N ALA A 82 -15.84 -4.69 -17.08
CA ALA A 82 -15.07 -3.48 -16.76
C ALA A 82 -13.60 -3.59 -17.19
N ILE A 83 -12.96 -4.74 -16.93
CA ILE A 83 -11.57 -4.98 -17.35
C ILE A 83 -11.45 -4.95 -18.88
N ARG A 84 -12.35 -5.61 -19.61
CA ARG A 84 -12.37 -5.61 -21.08
C ARG A 84 -12.63 -4.23 -21.67
N ALA A 85 -13.43 -3.40 -21.00
CA ALA A 85 -13.68 -2.03 -21.39
C ALA A 85 -12.47 -1.09 -21.14
N GLY A 86 -11.36 -1.59 -20.59
CA GLY A 86 -10.17 -0.80 -20.30
C GLY A 86 -10.32 0.11 -19.07
N LYS A 87 -11.34 -0.13 -18.23
CA LYS A 87 -11.66 0.70 -17.07
C LYS A 87 -10.81 0.39 -15.84
N VAL A 88 -10.05 -0.71 -15.85
CA VAL A 88 -9.39 -1.24 -14.65
C VAL A 88 -7.87 -1.29 -14.85
N GLY A 89 -7.14 -0.72 -13.90
CA GLY A 89 -5.70 -0.82 -13.77
C GLY A 89 -5.30 -1.39 -12.41
N ILE A 90 -4.00 -1.64 -12.23
CA ILE A 90 -3.45 -2.06 -10.93
C ILE A 90 -2.44 -1.05 -10.41
N VAL A 91 -2.32 -0.98 -9.08
CA VAL A 91 -1.24 -0.32 -8.37
C VAL A 91 -0.54 -1.32 -7.45
N THR A 92 0.77 -1.44 -7.57
CA THR A 92 1.57 -2.26 -6.65
C THR A 92 2.45 -1.36 -5.79
N LEU A 93 2.33 -1.49 -4.47
CA LEU A 93 3.19 -0.79 -3.51
C LEU A 93 4.55 -1.50 -3.44
N ALA A 94 5.58 -0.88 -4.01
CA ALA A 94 6.94 -1.40 -4.17
C ALA A 94 8.02 -0.45 -3.58
N GLY A 95 7.62 0.44 -2.66
CA GLY A 95 8.51 1.38 -1.98
C GLY A 95 9.34 0.77 -0.84
N GLY A 96 9.05 -0.47 -0.45
CA GLY A 96 9.65 -1.12 0.71
C GLY A 96 11.01 -1.78 0.43
N MET A 97 11.95 -1.55 1.34
CA MET A 97 13.20 -2.32 1.44
C MET A 97 12.96 -3.61 2.24
N ALA A 98 13.64 -4.68 1.86
CA ALA A 98 13.61 -5.97 2.55
C ALA A 98 14.79 -6.07 3.53
N THR A 99 14.75 -5.30 4.62
CA THR A 99 15.85 -5.26 5.61
C THR A 99 16.18 -6.64 6.18
N ARG A 100 15.18 -7.48 6.44
CA ARG A 100 15.34 -8.87 6.89
C ARG A 100 15.86 -9.84 5.82
N PHE A 101 15.90 -9.42 4.55
CA PHE A 101 16.48 -10.16 3.42
C PHE A 101 17.87 -9.59 3.04
N GLY A 102 18.58 -8.98 4.00
CA GLY A 102 19.90 -8.41 3.76
C GLY A 102 19.88 -7.02 3.12
N GLY A 103 18.77 -6.28 3.24
CA GLY A 103 18.71 -4.88 2.79
C GLY A 103 18.54 -4.69 1.28
N VAL A 104 17.97 -5.68 0.59
CA VAL A 104 17.67 -5.60 -0.85
C VAL A 104 16.29 -4.99 -1.12
N VAL A 105 16.03 -4.61 -2.38
CA VAL A 105 14.71 -4.14 -2.81
C VAL A 105 13.71 -5.29 -2.80
N LYS A 106 12.63 -5.17 -2.03
CA LYS A 106 11.66 -6.25 -1.80
C LYS A 106 11.06 -6.82 -3.08
N ALA A 107 10.77 -5.95 -4.05
CA ALA A 107 10.20 -6.31 -5.34
C ALA A 107 11.07 -7.29 -6.15
N GLY A 108 12.39 -7.22 -6.00
CA GLY A 108 13.36 -8.06 -6.71
C GLY A 108 13.78 -9.33 -5.95
N VAL A 109 13.28 -9.56 -4.74
CA VAL A 109 13.57 -10.79 -3.98
C VAL A 109 12.92 -11.97 -4.68
N GLU A 110 13.70 -13.03 -4.93
CA GLU A 110 13.20 -14.32 -5.44
C GLU A 110 12.18 -14.91 -4.46
N ALA A 111 10.94 -15.03 -4.91
CA ALA A 111 9.84 -15.55 -4.13
C ALA A 111 9.65 -17.06 -4.36
N LEU A 112 9.58 -17.50 -5.62
CA LEU A 112 9.29 -18.88 -5.99
C LEU A 112 9.82 -19.23 -7.38
N ASP A 113 10.42 -20.42 -7.52
CA ASP A 113 10.86 -21.02 -8.78
C ASP A 113 11.69 -20.07 -9.69
N GLY A 114 12.61 -19.30 -9.09
CA GLY A 114 13.47 -18.36 -9.81
C GLY A 114 12.82 -17.03 -10.20
N HIS A 115 11.56 -16.81 -9.81
CA HIS A 115 10.85 -15.55 -10.04
C HIS A 115 10.79 -14.69 -8.78
N SER A 116 10.99 -13.39 -8.95
CA SER A 116 10.82 -12.38 -7.92
C SER A 116 9.36 -12.08 -7.58
N PHE A 117 9.11 -11.42 -6.45
CA PHE A 117 7.76 -10.98 -6.07
C PHE A 117 7.08 -10.14 -7.16
N LEU A 118 7.80 -9.18 -7.75
CA LEU A 118 7.24 -8.33 -8.79
C LEU A 118 6.95 -9.09 -10.08
N GLU A 119 7.84 -10.01 -10.47
CA GLU A 119 7.63 -10.87 -11.64
C GLU A 119 6.37 -11.71 -11.51
N LEU A 120 6.18 -12.38 -10.38
CA LEU A 120 5.00 -13.21 -10.16
C LEU A 120 3.70 -12.39 -10.17
N LYS A 121 3.70 -11.20 -9.55
CA LYS A 121 2.53 -10.29 -9.60
C LYS A 121 2.17 -9.87 -11.02
N LEU A 122 3.17 -9.44 -11.81
CA LEU A 122 2.91 -8.97 -13.17
C LEU A 122 2.59 -10.13 -14.11
N LEU A 123 3.17 -11.31 -13.90
CA LEU A 123 2.83 -12.51 -14.66
C LEU A 123 1.37 -12.94 -14.42
N ASP A 124 0.89 -12.91 -13.18
CA ASP A 124 -0.52 -13.20 -12.85
C ASP A 124 -1.48 -12.26 -13.60
N VAL A 125 -1.19 -10.96 -13.57
CA VAL A 125 -1.98 -9.95 -14.28
C VAL A 125 -1.88 -10.13 -15.80
N GLN A 126 -0.70 -10.51 -16.32
CA GLN A 126 -0.50 -10.83 -17.73
C GLN A 126 -1.36 -12.02 -18.16
N ARG A 127 -1.42 -13.10 -17.37
CA ARG A 127 -2.28 -14.26 -17.65
C ARG A 127 -3.75 -13.89 -17.69
N LEU A 128 -4.19 -13.05 -16.75
CA LEU A 128 -5.55 -12.52 -16.78
C LEU A 128 -5.81 -11.68 -18.04
N ALA A 129 -4.90 -10.76 -18.38
CA ALA A 129 -5.03 -9.90 -19.55
C ALA A 129 -5.08 -10.70 -20.86
N GLU A 130 -4.28 -11.77 -20.98
CA GLU A 130 -4.31 -12.72 -22.10
C GLU A 130 -5.66 -13.43 -22.19
N ARG A 131 -6.12 -14.02 -21.07
CA ARG A 131 -7.41 -14.75 -21.00
C ARG A 131 -8.60 -13.87 -21.34
N LEU A 132 -8.59 -12.62 -20.87
CA LEU A 132 -9.69 -11.68 -21.11
C LEU A 132 -9.55 -10.91 -22.42
N GLN A 133 -8.41 -11.07 -23.13
CA GLN A 133 -8.01 -10.27 -24.28
C GLN A 133 -8.03 -8.75 -24.01
N ALA A 134 -7.77 -8.36 -22.76
CA ALA A 134 -7.81 -6.98 -22.30
C ALA A 134 -6.42 -6.34 -22.24
N ARG A 135 -6.42 -5.03 -21.97
CA ARG A 135 -5.23 -4.24 -21.63
C ARG A 135 -5.39 -3.70 -20.22
N ILE A 136 -4.43 -3.98 -19.35
CA ILE A 136 -4.51 -3.68 -17.91
C ILE A 136 -3.25 -2.89 -17.53
N PRO A 137 -3.29 -1.55 -17.43
CA PRO A 137 -2.13 -0.77 -17.06
C PRO A 137 -1.72 -1.04 -15.61
N ALA A 138 -0.41 -1.16 -15.39
CA ALA A 138 0.19 -1.39 -14.09
C ALA A 138 1.02 -0.18 -13.65
N TYR A 139 0.77 0.29 -12.44
CA TYR A 139 1.49 1.40 -11.82
C TYR A 139 2.23 0.89 -10.58
N LEU A 140 3.55 1.08 -10.52
CA LEU A 140 4.37 0.63 -9.41
C LEU A 140 4.81 1.83 -8.59
N MET A 141 4.32 1.92 -7.35
CA MET A 141 4.73 2.97 -6.43
C MET A 141 6.09 2.61 -5.83
N THR A 142 7.13 3.36 -6.15
CA THR A 142 8.51 3.16 -5.66
C THR A 142 8.84 4.15 -4.55
N SER A 143 10.01 4.03 -3.92
CA SER A 143 10.60 5.04 -3.04
C SER A 143 11.98 5.43 -3.56
N PHE A 144 12.60 6.47 -3.00
CA PHE A 144 13.96 6.86 -3.39
C PHE A 144 14.99 5.71 -3.30
N ALA A 145 14.75 4.75 -2.41
CA ALA A 145 15.62 3.58 -2.21
C ALA A 145 15.32 2.43 -3.18
N THR A 146 14.11 2.35 -3.74
CA THR A 146 13.70 1.24 -4.62
C THR A 146 13.54 1.63 -6.10
N ASP A 147 13.46 2.92 -6.41
CA ASP A 147 13.06 3.43 -7.72
C ASP A 147 13.93 2.92 -8.88
N ALA A 148 15.25 2.94 -8.72
CA ALA A 148 16.18 2.54 -9.77
C ALA A 148 16.01 1.05 -10.14
N GLU A 149 15.98 0.16 -9.14
CA GLU A 149 15.88 -1.28 -9.36
C GLU A 149 14.49 -1.69 -9.82
N VAL A 150 13.43 -1.14 -9.21
CA VAL A 150 12.05 -1.43 -9.64
C VAL A 150 11.82 -0.92 -11.06
N SER A 151 12.37 0.23 -11.44
CA SER A 151 12.27 0.74 -12.83
C SER A 151 13.02 -0.15 -13.83
N ARG A 152 14.18 -0.69 -13.44
CA ARG A 152 14.93 -1.66 -14.25
C ARG A 152 14.12 -2.94 -14.48
N LEU A 153 13.52 -3.49 -13.43
CA LEU A 153 12.64 -4.66 -13.53
C LEU A 153 11.39 -4.35 -14.36
N ALA A 154 10.72 -3.22 -14.11
CA ALA A 154 9.54 -2.79 -14.85
C ALA A 154 9.78 -2.70 -16.36
N ALA A 155 10.93 -2.18 -16.78
CA ALA A 155 11.30 -2.10 -18.19
C ALA A 155 11.44 -3.47 -18.87
N GLN A 156 11.80 -4.51 -18.11
CA GLN A 156 11.91 -5.89 -18.61
C GLN A 156 10.56 -6.63 -18.60
N LEU A 157 9.66 -6.26 -17.69
CA LEU A 157 8.39 -6.95 -17.45
C LEU A 157 7.19 -6.30 -18.13
N THR A 158 7.35 -5.08 -18.66
CA THR A 158 6.28 -4.40 -19.39
C THR A 158 5.92 -5.15 -20.68
N THR A 159 4.62 -5.28 -20.95
CA THR A 159 4.12 -5.87 -22.20
C THR A 159 3.12 -4.92 -22.87
N GLU A 160 2.67 -5.26 -24.08
CA GLU A 160 1.61 -4.49 -24.75
C GLU A 160 0.29 -4.52 -23.96
N ARG A 161 -0.03 -5.68 -23.38
CA ARG A 161 -1.26 -5.91 -22.60
C ARG A 161 -1.15 -5.38 -21.18
N VAL A 162 0.03 -5.45 -20.57
CA VAL A 162 0.30 -4.95 -19.22
C VAL A 162 1.42 -3.92 -19.30
N PRO A 163 1.12 -2.69 -19.76
CA PRO A 163 2.11 -1.62 -19.78
C PRO A 163 2.42 -1.20 -18.33
N VAL A 164 3.70 -1.19 -17.97
CA VAL A 164 4.13 -0.89 -16.60
C VAL A 164 4.71 0.52 -16.53
N LYS A 165 4.34 1.28 -15.51
CA LYS A 165 4.92 2.58 -15.17
C LYS A 165 5.31 2.63 -13.71
N THR A 166 6.51 3.13 -13.43
CA THR A 166 6.93 3.44 -12.07
C THR A 166 6.61 4.90 -11.74
N PHE A 167 6.32 5.15 -10.47
CA PHE A 167 6.22 6.51 -9.93
C PHE A 167 6.68 6.51 -8.47
N PRO A 168 7.58 7.41 -8.07
CA PRO A 168 8.04 7.43 -6.70
C PRO A 168 7.05 8.14 -5.77
N GLN A 169 6.90 7.60 -4.56
CA GLN A 169 6.35 8.34 -3.42
C GLN A 169 7.28 9.48 -2.98
N TYR A 170 6.84 10.30 -2.03
CA TYR A 170 7.63 11.43 -1.55
C TYR A 170 8.84 10.96 -0.72
N VAL A 171 9.67 11.91 -0.31
CA VAL A 171 10.79 11.69 0.61
C VAL A 171 10.74 12.70 1.76
N SER A 172 11.19 12.29 2.93
CA SER A 172 11.34 13.16 4.09
C SER A 172 12.60 12.80 4.89
N LEU A 173 12.91 13.61 5.90
CA LEU A 173 14.12 13.52 6.71
C LEU A 173 13.79 13.02 8.12
N ARG A 174 14.58 12.08 8.61
CA ARG A 174 14.45 11.61 9.98
C ARG A 174 14.89 12.69 10.96
N LEU A 175 14.29 12.67 12.13
CA LEU A 175 14.65 13.52 13.25
C LEU A 175 15.20 12.68 14.40
N THR A 176 16.02 13.27 15.27
CA THR A 176 16.26 12.73 16.61
C THR A 176 15.00 12.88 17.47
N PRO A 177 14.88 12.20 18.62
CA PRO A 177 13.77 12.43 19.57
C PRO A 177 13.63 13.89 20.01
N GLU A 178 14.73 14.64 20.04
CA GLU A 178 14.78 16.08 20.36
C GLU A 178 14.35 16.98 19.19
N GLY A 179 14.13 16.39 18.01
CA GLY A 179 13.70 17.10 16.82
C GLY A 179 14.82 17.78 16.04
N ASP A 180 16.07 17.31 16.15
CA ASP A 180 17.17 17.72 15.28
C ASP A 180 17.27 16.80 14.06
N LEU A 181 17.95 17.21 12.99
CA LEU A 181 18.16 16.30 11.86
C LEU A 181 18.95 15.08 12.31
N PHE A 182 18.40 13.89 12.04
CA PHE A 182 19.10 12.65 12.33
C PHE A 182 20.20 12.45 11.29
N ARG A 183 21.44 12.23 11.76
CA ARG A 183 22.58 11.90 10.93
C ARG A 183 23.04 10.47 11.23
N THR A 184 23.33 9.72 10.19
CA THR A 184 23.92 8.37 10.26
C THR A 184 25.37 8.44 10.75
N ASP A 185 25.95 7.28 11.07
CA ASP A 185 27.33 7.20 11.58
C ASP A 185 28.38 7.79 10.61
N ASP A 186 28.06 7.81 9.30
CA ASP A 186 28.88 8.44 8.26
C ASP A 186 28.57 9.94 8.06
N HIS A 187 27.87 10.56 9.03
CA HIS A 187 27.50 11.97 9.10
C HIS A 187 26.53 12.49 8.02
N ARG A 188 25.93 11.59 7.23
CA ARG A 188 24.91 11.95 6.23
C ARG A 188 23.54 12.14 6.87
N VAL A 189 22.72 13.01 6.31
CA VAL A 189 21.34 13.19 6.76
C VAL A 189 20.50 11.98 6.35
N SER A 190 19.77 11.40 7.31
CA SER A 190 19.00 10.18 7.05
C SER A 190 17.64 10.46 6.42
N CYS A 191 17.46 10.02 5.18
CA CYS A 191 16.20 10.11 4.45
C CYS A 191 15.30 8.89 4.70
N TYR A 192 13.98 9.07 4.56
CA TYR A 192 13.00 7.97 4.59
C TYR A 192 11.81 8.24 3.66
N ALA A 193 11.11 7.16 3.31
CA ALA A 193 9.90 7.20 2.50
C ALA A 193 8.67 7.37 3.43
N PRO A 194 7.78 8.37 3.25
CA PRO A 194 6.77 8.75 4.25
C PRO A 194 5.51 7.84 4.33
N GLY A 195 5.66 6.55 4.03
CA GLY A 195 4.58 5.57 4.10
C GLY A 195 3.69 5.52 2.86
N HIS A 196 2.85 4.49 2.80
CA HIS A 196 2.03 4.20 1.61
C HIS A 196 0.82 5.14 1.45
N GLY A 197 0.48 5.94 2.47
CA GLY A 197 -0.53 7.00 2.36
C GLY A 197 -0.16 8.11 1.36
N ASP A 198 1.07 8.11 0.85
CA ASP A 198 1.50 8.98 -0.26
C ASP A 198 0.82 8.66 -1.60
N LEU A 199 0.25 7.46 -1.75
CA LEU A 199 -0.26 6.95 -3.02
C LEU A 199 -1.08 7.97 -3.84
N PRO A 200 -2.20 8.55 -3.35
CA PRO A 200 -3.01 9.47 -4.15
C PRO A 200 -2.23 10.73 -4.56
N TYR A 201 -1.35 11.24 -3.71
CA TYR A 201 -0.55 12.44 -3.97
C TYR A 201 0.57 12.18 -4.98
N ALA A 202 1.26 11.03 -4.84
CA ALA A 202 2.38 10.65 -5.69
C ALA A 202 1.89 10.29 -7.10
N LEU A 203 0.76 9.57 -7.19
CA LEU A 203 0.14 9.20 -8.46
C LEU A 203 -0.34 10.44 -9.25
N ARG A 204 -0.87 11.45 -8.54
CA ARG A 204 -1.21 12.77 -9.13
C ARG A 204 0.03 13.55 -9.57
N ARG A 205 1.04 13.69 -8.70
CA ARG A 205 2.29 14.40 -9.01
C ARG A 205 2.99 13.82 -10.24
N ALA A 206 2.93 12.49 -10.42
CA ALA A 206 3.49 11.81 -11.58
C ALA A 206 2.66 11.99 -12.87
N GLY A 207 1.47 12.60 -12.81
CA GLY A 207 0.52 12.68 -13.91
C GLY A 207 -0.14 11.36 -14.28
N ALA A 208 0.18 10.28 -13.55
CA ALA A 208 -0.28 8.92 -13.83
C ALA A 208 -1.79 8.77 -13.61
N LEU A 209 -2.34 9.43 -12.58
CA LEU A 209 -3.79 9.42 -12.33
C LEU A 209 -4.57 10.08 -13.47
N ALA A 210 -4.16 11.29 -13.86
CA ALA A 210 -4.79 12.02 -14.95
C ALA A 210 -4.70 11.25 -16.27
N GLN A 211 -3.53 10.65 -16.56
CA GLN A 211 -3.37 9.81 -17.73
C GLN A 211 -4.27 8.57 -17.72
N PHE A 212 -4.37 7.88 -16.58
CA PHE A 212 -5.25 6.70 -16.42
C PHE A 212 -6.71 7.07 -16.73
N ARG A 213 -7.20 8.13 -16.08
CA ARG A 213 -8.58 8.60 -16.24
C ARG A 213 -8.87 9.10 -17.65
N ASN A 214 -7.95 9.85 -18.25
CA ASN A 214 -8.09 10.34 -19.63
C ASN A 214 -8.10 9.21 -20.68
N SER A 215 -7.59 8.02 -20.34
CA SER A 215 -7.68 6.82 -21.18
C SER A 215 -8.93 5.96 -20.90
N GLY A 216 -9.88 6.44 -20.08
CA GLY A 216 -11.10 5.71 -19.72
C GLY A 216 -10.97 4.85 -18.47
N GLY A 217 -9.85 4.93 -17.74
CA GLY A 217 -9.65 4.24 -16.48
C GLY A 217 -10.54 4.79 -15.36
N GLU A 218 -11.21 3.88 -14.65
CA GLU A 218 -12.14 4.19 -13.56
C GLU A 218 -11.67 3.57 -12.23
N LEU A 219 -11.14 2.34 -12.25
CA LEU A 219 -10.83 1.58 -11.04
C LEU A 219 -9.34 1.19 -10.97
N LEU A 220 -8.74 1.36 -9.81
CA LEU A 220 -7.38 0.91 -9.51
C LEU A 220 -7.41 -0.17 -8.42
N TYR A 221 -6.94 -1.37 -8.75
CA TYR A 221 -6.70 -2.43 -7.76
C TYR A 221 -5.31 -2.27 -7.15
N MET A 222 -5.23 -1.87 -5.89
CA MET A 222 -4.01 -1.63 -5.14
C MET A 222 -3.64 -2.84 -4.26
N SER A 223 -2.36 -3.24 -4.21
CA SER A 223 -1.87 -4.25 -3.25
C SER A 223 -0.37 -4.10 -2.93
N ASN A 224 0.08 -4.68 -1.82
CA ASN A 224 1.50 -4.76 -1.47
C ASN A 224 2.25 -5.76 -2.37
N VAL A 225 3.48 -5.44 -2.79
CA VAL A 225 4.31 -6.31 -3.64
C VAL A 225 4.56 -7.70 -3.05
N ASP A 226 4.64 -7.80 -1.72
CA ASP A 226 4.97 -9.03 -0.99
C ASP A 226 3.78 -9.95 -0.75
N ASN A 227 2.54 -9.47 -0.92
CA ASN A 227 1.34 -10.31 -0.90
C ASN A 227 1.06 -10.84 -2.31
N LEU A 228 1.53 -12.06 -2.59
CA LEU A 228 1.29 -12.77 -3.85
C LEU A 228 -0.14 -13.31 -3.97
N GLY A 229 -0.88 -13.37 -2.86
CA GLY A 229 -2.29 -13.72 -2.88
C GLY A 229 -3.17 -12.61 -3.47
N ALA A 230 -2.83 -11.35 -3.19
CA ALA A 230 -3.59 -10.20 -3.67
C ALA A 230 -3.30 -9.92 -5.16
N THR A 231 -4.24 -10.28 -6.03
CA THR A 231 -4.17 -10.03 -7.48
C THR A 231 -5.47 -9.45 -8.01
N LEU A 232 -5.45 -8.97 -9.25
CA LEU A 232 -6.66 -8.49 -9.91
C LEU A 232 -7.63 -9.66 -10.16
N ASP A 233 -8.76 -9.68 -9.45
CA ASP A 233 -9.82 -10.68 -9.62
C ASP A 233 -11.11 -10.01 -10.13
N PRO A 234 -11.66 -10.45 -11.27
CA PRO A 234 -12.92 -9.93 -11.79
C PRO A 234 -14.07 -9.94 -10.78
N ALA A 235 -14.16 -10.92 -9.89
CA ALA A 235 -15.23 -10.97 -8.89
C ALA A 235 -15.08 -9.90 -7.82
N VAL A 236 -13.85 -9.53 -7.44
CA VAL A 236 -13.60 -8.43 -6.50
C VAL A 236 -13.94 -7.09 -7.15
N ILE A 237 -13.58 -6.91 -8.43
CA ILE A 237 -13.99 -5.71 -9.19
C ILE A 237 -15.51 -5.65 -9.34
N GLY A 238 -16.15 -6.77 -9.66
CA GLY A 238 -17.61 -6.86 -9.72
C GLY A 238 -18.28 -6.54 -8.39
N PHE A 239 -17.72 -7.04 -7.27
CA PHE A 239 -18.21 -6.70 -5.94
C PHE A 239 -18.12 -5.20 -5.67
N HIS A 240 -17.01 -4.56 -6.02
CA HIS A 240 -16.86 -3.11 -5.86
C HIS A 240 -17.91 -2.33 -6.66
N LEU A 241 -18.13 -2.72 -7.91
CA LEU A 241 -19.15 -2.12 -8.78
C LEU A 241 -20.58 -2.34 -8.25
N ASP A 242 -20.89 -3.53 -7.73
CA ASP A 242 -22.18 -3.86 -7.11
C ASP A 242 -22.41 -3.09 -5.79
N ALA A 243 -21.35 -2.90 -5.00
CA ALA A 243 -21.41 -2.18 -3.74
C ALA A 243 -21.58 -0.66 -3.91
N GLY A 244 -21.16 -0.10 -5.05
CA GLY A 244 -21.27 1.32 -5.38
C GLY A 244 -20.56 2.23 -4.36
N GLN A 245 -19.43 1.78 -3.81
CA GLN A 245 -18.62 2.52 -2.85
C GLN A 245 -17.38 3.11 -3.53
N ALA A 246 -16.77 4.13 -2.94
CA ALA A 246 -15.53 4.74 -3.44
C ALA A 246 -14.31 3.82 -3.21
N VAL A 247 -14.35 3.02 -2.14
CA VAL A 247 -13.29 2.07 -1.79
C VAL A 247 -13.90 0.71 -1.47
N THR A 248 -13.25 -0.36 -1.92
CA THR A 248 -13.43 -1.70 -1.34
C THR A 248 -12.14 -2.11 -0.66
N ALA A 249 -12.20 -2.43 0.64
CA ALA A 249 -11.09 -2.95 1.42
C ALA A 249 -11.19 -4.45 1.60
N GLU A 250 -10.19 -5.19 1.12
CA GLU A 250 -10.11 -6.63 1.36
C GLU A 250 -9.62 -6.92 2.78
N VAL A 251 -10.41 -7.69 3.51
CA VAL A 251 -10.08 -8.21 4.84
C VAL A 251 -10.12 -9.73 4.83
N VAL A 252 -9.38 -10.38 5.71
CA VAL A 252 -9.38 -11.84 5.90
C VAL A 252 -9.73 -12.17 7.33
N ASP A 253 -10.13 -13.42 7.61
CA ASP A 253 -10.25 -13.87 9.00
C ASP A 253 -8.91 -13.66 9.74
N LYS A 254 -9.01 -13.10 10.95
CA LYS A 254 -7.88 -12.84 11.83
C LYS A 254 -7.42 -14.17 12.45
N LEU A 255 -6.13 -14.48 12.33
CA LEU A 255 -5.52 -15.63 12.97
C LEU A 255 -4.68 -15.21 14.17
N PRO A 256 -4.45 -16.11 15.15
CA PRO A 256 -3.55 -15.85 16.26
C PRO A 256 -2.17 -15.39 15.77
N GLY A 257 -1.71 -14.24 16.27
CA GLY A 257 -0.42 -13.64 15.90
C GLY A 257 -0.48 -12.62 14.76
N ASP A 258 -1.63 -12.43 14.11
CA ASP A 258 -1.81 -11.33 13.16
C ASP A 258 -1.65 -9.99 13.88
N LYS A 259 -0.68 -9.18 13.41
CA LYS A 259 -0.39 -7.83 13.90
C LYS A 259 -0.46 -6.85 12.74
N GLY A 260 -1.34 -5.86 12.86
CA GLY A 260 -1.62 -4.89 11.81
C GLY A 260 -3.03 -4.31 11.94
N GLY A 261 -3.44 -3.53 10.95
CA GLY A 261 -4.74 -2.88 10.96
C GLY A 261 -5.93 -3.82 10.82
N ALA A 262 -7.09 -3.31 11.23
CA ALA A 262 -8.38 -3.98 11.11
C ALA A 262 -9.48 -2.93 10.92
N PRO A 263 -10.64 -3.29 10.34
CA PRO A 263 -11.81 -2.40 10.36
C PRO A 263 -12.33 -2.22 11.78
N ALA A 264 -12.61 -0.98 12.17
CA ALA A 264 -13.25 -0.63 13.43
C ALA A 264 -14.07 0.64 13.25
N ARG A 265 -15.06 0.87 14.12
CA ARG A 265 -15.76 2.15 14.17
C ARG A 265 -14.99 3.11 15.06
N VAL A 266 -14.77 4.32 14.58
CA VAL A 266 -14.21 5.42 15.36
C VAL A 266 -15.26 6.50 15.43
N ASP A 267 -15.76 6.79 16.63
CA ASP A 267 -16.87 7.74 16.84
C ASP A 267 -18.11 7.42 15.96
N GLY A 268 -18.35 6.13 15.69
CA GLY A 268 -19.43 5.62 14.85
C GLY A 268 -19.06 5.35 13.39
N ASP A 269 -17.97 5.92 12.89
CA ASP A 269 -17.57 5.80 11.47
C ASP A 269 -16.66 4.58 11.24
N LEU A 270 -17.11 3.65 10.41
CA LEU A 270 -16.37 2.44 10.05
C LEU A 270 -15.19 2.76 9.14
N GLN A 271 -13.98 2.42 9.57
CA GLN A 271 -12.73 2.69 8.86
C GLN A 271 -11.63 1.67 9.21
N ILE A 272 -10.56 1.64 8.42
CA ILE A 272 -9.34 0.93 8.78
C ILE A 272 -8.58 1.67 9.88
N VAL A 273 -8.29 0.95 10.96
CA VAL A 273 -7.47 1.43 12.08
C VAL A 273 -6.25 0.51 12.22
N GLU A 274 -5.05 1.09 12.15
CA GLU A 274 -3.81 0.34 12.41
C GLU A 274 -3.63 -0.03 13.88
N ALA A 275 -2.97 -1.17 14.15
CA ALA A 275 -2.80 -1.72 15.49
C ALA A 275 -2.34 -0.69 16.54
N PHE A 276 -1.33 0.13 16.20
CA PHE A 276 -0.75 1.12 17.12
C PHE A 276 -1.67 2.33 17.39
N ARG A 277 -2.78 2.45 16.67
CA ARG A 277 -3.76 3.53 16.85
C ARG A 277 -4.90 3.15 17.80
N PHE A 278 -5.11 1.86 18.09
CA PHE A 278 -6.15 1.46 19.01
C PHE A 278 -5.88 2.02 20.42
N PRO A 279 -6.92 2.45 21.16
CA PRO A 279 -6.80 2.77 22.57
C PRO A 279 -6.26 1.58 23.36
N GLU A 280 -5.50 1.82 24.43
CA GLU A 280 -4.90 0.73 25.23
C GLU A 280 -5.93 -0.20 25.87
N HIS A 281 -7.13 0.31 26.13
CA HIS A 281 -8.23 -0.43 26.73
C HIS A 281 -9.08 -1.19 25.69
N PHE A 282 -8.83 -1.00 24.40
CA PHE A 282 -9.55 -1.70 23.35
C PHE A 282 -8.89 -3.05 23.09
N ASP A 283 -9.66 -4.13 23.19
CA ASP A 283 -9.19 -5.45 22.83
C ASP A 283 -9.34 -5.67 21.32
N GLN A 284 -8.21 -5.65 20.59
CA GLN A 284 -8.24 -5.88 19.15
C GLN A 284 -8.70 -7.30 18.78
N ASP A 285 -8.68 -8.25 19.72
CA ASP A 285 -9.18 -9.62 19.48
C ASP A 285 -10.71 -9.69 19.40
N ASP A 286 -11.42 -8.62 19.77
CA ASP A 286 -12.85 -8.47 19.49
C ASP A 286 -13.15 -8.27 17.99
N ILE A 287 -12.14 -7.96 17.18
CA ILE A 287 -12.26 -7.84 15.73
C ILE A 287 -11.85 -9.16 15.07
N SER A 288 -12.79 -9.83 14.44
CA SER A 288 -12.60 -11.16 13.81
C SER A 288 -11.88 -11.13 12.47
N VAL A 289 -11.62 -9.94 11.90
CA VAL A 289 -11.02 -9.76 10.59
C VAL A 289 -9.78 -8.87 10.61
N PHE A 290 -8.93 -9.04 9.61
CA PHE A 290 -7.62 -8.42 9.49
C PHE A 290 -7.46 -7.71 8.14
N ASN A 291 -6.89 -6.51 8.13
CA ASN A 291 -6.65 -5.73 6.92
C ASN A 291 -5.56 -6.37 6.06
N THR A 292 -5.86 -6.67 4.80
CA THR A 292 -4.85 -7.20 3.87
C THR A 292 -3.97 -6.11 3.24
N ASN A 293 -4.35 -4.84 3.41
CA ASN A 293 -3.83 -3.70 2.66
C ASN A 293 -3.94 -3.91 1.14
N SER A 294 -5.11 -4.38 0.70
CA SER A 294 -5.49 -4.49 -0.71
C SER A 294 -6.82 -3.77 -0.91
N PHE A 295 -6.88 -2.88 -1.91
CA PHE A 295 -8.02 -1.99 -2.12
C PHE A 295 -8.44 -1.98 -3.59
N VAL A 296 -9.74 -1.94 -3.85
CA VAL A 296 -10.25 -1.37 -5.12
C VAL A 296 -10.56 0.09 -4.83
N LEU A 297 -10.00 0.99 -5.65
CA LEU A 297 -10.12 2.44 -5.49
C LEU A 297 -10.78 3.03 -6.72
N ASP A 298 -11.82 3.86 -6.52
CA ASP A 298 -12.30 4.75 -7.57
C ASP A 298 -11.24 5.82 -7.86
N ALA A 299 -10.75 5.84 -9.10
CA ALA A 299 -9.71 6.76 -9.53
C ALA A 299 -10.16 8.22 -9.50
N ALA A 300 -11.46 8.52 -9.63
CA ALA A 300 -11.96 9.88 -9.52
C ALA A 300 -11.82 10.43 -8.10
N GLU A 301 -12.03 9.57 -7.10
CA GLU A 301 -11.94 9.94 -5.68
C GLU A 301 -10.51 10.19 -5.22
N LEU A 302 -9.51 9.67 -5.93
CA LEU A 302 -8.09 9.96 -5.66
C LEU A 302 -7.65 11.36 -6.11
N ASP A 303 -8.50 12.10 -6.83
CA ASP A 303 -8.21 13.43 -7.34
C ASP A 303 -8.53 14.56 -6.34
N THR A 304 -8.34 14.28 -5.04
CA THR A 304 -8.58 15.22 -3.95
C THR A 304 -7.48 15.11 -2.89
N ASP A 305 -7.41 16.11 -2.02
CA ASP A 305 -6.52 16.09 -0.85
C ASP A 305 -7.27 15.50 0.35
N PHE A 306 -6.63 14.55 1.04
CA PHE A 306 -7.14 13.98 2.27
C PHE A 306 -6.37 14.55 3.47
N PRO A 307 -7.04 14.91 4.57
CA PRO A 307 -6.35 15.35 5.79
C PRO A 307 -5.79 14.14 6.55
N LEU A 308 -4.90 13.38 5.90
CA LEU A 308 -4.26 12.21 6.50
C LEU A 308 -3.36 12.63 7.68
N THR A 309 -3.40 11.84 8.73
CA THR A 309 -2.56 12.02 9.91
C THR A 309 -1.13 11.60 9.58
N TRP A 310 -0.19 12.44 10.01
CA TRP A 310 1.23 12.11 10.07
C TRP A 310 1.54 11.42 11.39
N PHE A 311 1.68 10.10 11.35
CA PHE A 311 1.96 9.27 12.52
C PHE A 311 3.45 9.27 12.84
N ALA A 312 3.81 9.62 14.07
CA ALA A 312 5.20 9.58 14.52
C ALA A 312 5.59 8.14 14.84
N VAL A 313 6.65 7.63 14.21
CA VAL A 313 7.13 6.27 14.38
C VAL A 313 8.58 6.31 14.84
N ASN A 314 8.85 5.65 15.96
CA ASN A 314 10.22 5.45 16.44
C ASN A 314 10.87 4.31 15.66
N LYS A 315 12.10 4.55 15.22
CA LYS A 315 12.94 3.59 14.49
C LYS A 315 14.32 3.59 15.10
N GLN A 316 15.04 2.50 14.85
CA GLN A 316 16.44 2.36 15.15
C GLN A 316 17.21 2.44 13.83
N VAL A 317 18.14 3.39 13.73
CA VAL A 317 19.03 3.58 12.58
C VAL A 317 20.44 3.64 13.14
N ASP A 318 21.34 2.78 12.65
CA ASP A 318 22.71 2.62 13.17
C ASP A 318 22.78 2.42 14.71
N GLY A 319 21.74 1.85 15.31
CA GLY A 319 21.66 1.64 16.77
C GLY A 319 21.25 2.89 17.57
N HIS A 320 20.85 3.96 16.90
CA HIS A 320 20.38 5.20 17.49
C HIS A 320 18.88 5.42 17.24
N ASP A 321 18.20 6.04 18.21
CA ASP A 321 16.78 6.38 18.09
C ASP A 321 16.57 7.48 17.05
N ALA A 322 15.66 7.22 16.12
CA ALA A 322 15.22 8.15 15.11
C ALA A 322 13.69 8.20 15.06
N VAL A 323 13.14 9.39 14.82
CA VAL A 323 11.72 9.63 14.58
C VAL A 323 11.51 9.85 13.09
N GLN A 324 10.49 9.20 12.55
CA GLN A 324 9.98 9.45 11.20
C GLN A 324 8.46 9.61 11.22
N PHE A 325 7.90 10.29 10.23
CA PHE A 325 6.48 10.53 10.12
C PHE A 325 5.88 9.83 8.91
N GLU A 326 4.95 8.91 9.14
CA GLU A 326 4.33 8.13 8.08
C GLU A 326 2.85 8.47 7.89
N ARG A 327 2.38 8.38 6.65
CA ARG A 327 0.95 8.33 6.31
C ARG A 327 0.58 6.92 5.87
N LEU A 328 -0.67 6.55 6.15
CA LEU A 328 -1.19 5.21 5.91
C LEU A 328 -2.36 5.27 4.96
N ILE A 329 -2.29 4.53 3.86
CA ILE A 329 -3.33 4.53 2.82
C ILE A 329 -4.68 4.06 3.35
N GLY A 330 -4.71 3.14 4.32
CA GLY A 330 -5.96 2.69 4.96
C GLY A 330 -6.77 3.84 5.57
N GLN A 331 -6.15 4.96 5.95
CA GLN A 331 -6.86 6.10 6.52
C GLN A 331 -7.80 6.80 5.52
N ILE A 332 -7.66 6.57 4.20
CA ILE A 332 -8.65 7.10 3.22
C ILE A 332 -10.06 6.58 3.50
N THR A 333 -10.19 5.40 4.12
CA THR A 333 -11.50 4.81 4.48
C THR A 333 -12.24 5.61 5.54
N ALA A 334 -11.57 6.52 6.25
CA ALA A 334 -12.21 7.48 7.15
C ALA A 334 -12.85 8.68 6.42
N PHE A 335 -12.51 8.87 5.14
CA PHE A 335 -12.93 10.02 4.33
C PHE A 335 -13.78 9.62 3.12
N LEU A 336 -13.76 8.33 2.76
CA LEU A 336 -14.45 7.80 1.60
C LEU A 336 -15.41 6.68 2.00
N PRO A 337 -16.61 6.64 1.39
CA PRO A 337 -17.53 5.52 1.57
C PRO A 337 -16.83 4.21 1.16
N THR A 338 -16.79 3.25 2.08
CA THR A 338 -15.95 2.05 1.98
C THR A 338 -16.77 0.79 2.20
N ALA A 339 -16.66 -0.19 1.30
CA ALA A 339 -17.10 -1.55 1.53
C ALA A 339 -15.96 -2.42 2.09
N PHE A 340 -16.23 -3.23 3.10
CA PHE A 340 -15.28 -4.24 3.60
C PHE A 340 -15.65 -5.60 3.06
N LEU A 341 -14.75 -6.17 2.27
CA LEU A 341 -14.92 -7.46 1.60
C LEU A 341 -14.06 -8.50 2.32
N ARG A 342 -14.71 -9.45 3.01
CA ARG A 342 -14.01 -10.64 3.51
C ARG A 342 -13.70 -11.57 2.35
N VAL A 343 -12.43 -11.87 2.19
CA VAL A 343 -11.89 -12.76 1.16
C VAL A 343 -11.25 -14.00 1.76
N GLU A 344 -11.10 -15.04 0.95
CA GLU A 344 -10.37 -16.22 1.36
C GLU A 344 -8.92 -15.89 1.69
N ARG A 345 -8.46 -16.32 2.86
CA ARG A 345 -7.07 -16.09 3.28
C ARG A 345 -6.10 -16.99 2.52
N SER A 346 -6.50 -18.24 2.36
CA SER A 346 -5.67 -19.39 2.05
C SER A 346 -6.23 -20.27 0.94
N GLY A 347 -5.41 -21.19 0.43
CA GLY A 347 -5.79 -22.15 -0.60
C GLY A 347 -5.87 -21.56 -2.01
N ALA A 348 -6.49 -22.29 -2.93
CA ALA A 348 -6.52 -21.95 -4.36
C ALA A 348 -7.18 -20.59 -4.70
N ASP A 349 -8.20 -20.16 -3.94
CA ASP A 349 -8.84 -18.83 -4.07
C ASP A 349 -8.27 -17.81 -3.06
N GLY A 350 -7.20 -18.17 -2.35
CA GLY A 350 -6.60 -17.35 -1.30
C GLY A 350 -6.14 -15.99 -1.81
N ARG A 351 -6.21 -14.96 -0.96
CA ARG A 351 -5.87 -13.57 -1.32
C ARG A 351 -4.88 -12.92 -0.35
N PHE A 352 -4.39 -13.66 0.64
CA PHE A 352 -3.49 -13.13 1.66
C PHE A 352 -2.30 -14.05 1.97
N GLN A 353 -1.25 -13.90 1.17
CA GLN A 353 0.02 -14.60 1.31
C GLN A 353 1.20 -13.62 1.33
N PRO A 354 1.28 -12.70 2.32
CA PRO A 354 2.44 -11.83 2.50
C PRO A 354 3.62 -12.61 3.09
N ALA A 355 4.85 -12.23 2.74
CA ALA A 355 6.04 -12.77 3.38
C ALA A 355 6.95 -11.64 3.85
N LYS A 356 7.21 -11.54 5.17
CA LYS A 356 7.98 -10.41 5.76
C LYS A 356 9.46 -10.71 5.91
N ASP A 357 9.86 -11.98 5.97
CA ASP A 357 11.24 -12.46 6.07
C ASP A 357 11.43 -13.81 5.33
N PRO A 358 12.69 -14.27 5.16
CA PRO A 358 12.96 -15.51 4.42
C PRO A 358 12.29 -16.76 5.00
N GLU A 359 12.16 -16.84 6.33
CA GLU A 359 11.55 -17.98 7.00
C GLU A 359 10.03 -18.03 6.74
N GLU A 360 9.34 -16.89 6.88
CA GLU A 360 7.93 -16.77 6.49
C GLU A 360 7.72 -17.08 5.01
N LEU A 361 8.61 -16.62 4.13
CA LEU A 361 8.51 -16.91 2.69
C LEU A 361 8.60 -18.41 2.43
N GLU A 362 9.61 -19.08 2.97
CA GLU A 362 9.82 -20.52 2.79
C GLU A 362 8.61 -21.32 3.29
N ALA A 363 8.08 -20.98 4.46
CA ALA A 363 6.90 -21.62 5.03
C ALA A 363 5.65 -21.46 4.15
N ARG A 364 5.53 -20.34 3.42
CA ARG A 364 4.37 -20.04 2.55
C ARG A 364 4.52 -20.54 1.12
N ARG A 365 5.72 -20.93 0.66
CA ARG A 365 5.96 -21.38 -0.72
C ARG A 365 5.00 -22.46 -1.22
N PRO A 366 4.63 -23.50 -0.44
CA PRO A 366 3.68 -24.51 -0.90
C PRO A 366 2.32 -23.90 -1.25
N GLU A 367 1.82 -23.00 -0.40
CA GLU A 367 0.54 -22.35 -0.58
C GLU A 367 0.55 -21.31 -1.70
N ILE A 368 1.61 -20.50 -1.79
CA ILE A 368 1.84 -19.58 -2.92
C ILE A 368 1.84 -20.36 -4.24
N ARG A 369 2.51 -21.52 -4.28
CA ARG A 369 2.55 -22.38 -5.47
C ARG A 369 1.18 -22.91 -5.86
N GLU A 370 0.41 -23.39 -4.88
CA GLU A 370 -0.96 -23.88 -5.11
C GLU A 370 -1.84 -22.79 -5.74
N LEU A 371 -1.84 -21.60 -5.13
CA LEU A 371 -2.59 -20.43 -5.59
C LEU A 371 -2.19 -20.00 -7.00
N LEU A 372 -0.89 -19.90 -7.29
CA LEU A 372 -0.40 -19.47 -8.60
C LEU A 372 -0.71 -20.50 -9.69
N ARG A 373 -0.69 -21.81 -9.37
CA ARG A 373 -1.13 -22.87 -10.29
C ARG A 373 -2.62 -22.80 -10.57
N ALA A 374 -3.45 -22.57 -9.55
CA ALA A 374 -4.90 -22.43 -9.72
C ALA A 374 -5.26 -21.26 -10.68
N ARG A 375 -4.41 -20.23 -10.71
CA ARG A 375 -4.55 -19.07 -11.62
C ARG A 375 -3.91 -19.25 -12.99
N GLY A 376 -3.16 -20.33 -13.21
CA GLY A 376 -2.44 -20.59 -14.46
C GLY A 376 -1.19 -19.73 -14.65
N VAL A 377 -0.60 -19.24 -13.56
CA VAL A 377 0.64 -18.46 -13.56
C VAL A 377 1.86 -19.35 -13.75
N LEU A 378 1.89 -20.47 -13.01
CA LEU A 378 2.94 -21.50 -13.02
C LEU A 378 2.58 -22.71 -13.88
#